data_AF-A0A746DHD2-F1
#
_entry.id   AF-A0A746DHD2-F1
#
_cell.length_a   1.000
_cell.length_b   1.000
_cell.length_c   1.000
_cell.angle_alpha   90.00
_cell.angle_beta   90.00
_cell.angle_gamma   90.00
#
_symmetry.space_group_name_H-M   'P 1'
#
loop_
_entity.id
_entity.type
_entity.pdbx_description
1 polymer ?
#
loop_
_entity_poly.entity_id
_entity_poly.type
_entity_poly.pdbx_seq_one_letter_code
_entity_poly.pdbx_strand_id
1 'polypeptide(L)' 'MAKGAQVIAKEINELMRKNGNECITLKWGQFYEICERDRLADVVMEKVADSLKKNDLHIIYGNNVIIVRDFCWNPVSL' A
#
# COMPACT_ATOMS: atom_id res chain seq x y z
N MET A 1 -4.25 14.17 -12.59
CA MET A 1 -2.80 14.15 -12.88
C MET A 1 -2.27 12.95 -12.13
N ALA A 2 -1.59 12.00 -12.76
CA ALA A 2 -1.21 10.75 -12.11
C ALA A 2 -0.50 11.03 -10.76
N LYS A 3 -0.97 10.41 -9.67
CA LYS A 3 -0.46 10.73 -8.33
C LYS A 3 1.01 10.37 -8.19
N GLY A 4 1.71 11.16 -7.39
CA GLY A 4 3.07 10.86 -6.95
C GLY A 4 3.07 9.79 -5.86
N ALA A 5 4.17 9.04 -5.74
CA ALA A 5 4.29 7.94 -4.79
C ALA A 5 4.04 8.33 -3.33
N GLN A 6 4.43 9.55 -2.93
CA GLN A 6 4.17 10.08 -1.58
C GLN A 6 2.68 10.29 -1.31
N VAL A 7 1.92 10.78 -2.30
CA VAL A 7 0.47 11.01 -2.18
C VAL A 7 -0.25 9.66 -2.07
N ILE A 8 0.14 8.71 -2.92
CA ILE A 8 -0.38 7.33 -2.88
C ILE A 8 -0.14 6.69 -1.52
N ALA A 9 1.08 6.78 -0.99
CA ALA A 9 1.42 6.21 0.31
C ALA A 9 0.61 6.85 1.45
N LYS A 10 0.37 8.16 1.40
CA LYS A 10 -0.46 8.86 2.37
C LYS A 10 -1.91 8.38 2.34
N GLU A 11 -2.51 8.28 1.16
CA GLU A 11 -3.90 7.80 1.01
C GLU A 11 -4.06 6.35 1.47
N ILE A 12 -3.11 5.48 1.14
CA ILE A 12 -3.10 4.09 1.61
C ILE A 12 -3.02 4.05 3.14
N ASN A 13 -2.15 4.86 3.76
CA ASN A 13 -2.06 4.92 5.22
C ASN A 13 -3.38 5.43 5.84
N GLU A 14 -4.02 6.43 5.25
CA GLU A 14 -5.35 6.89 5.68
C GLU A 14 -6.42 5.81 5.54
N LEU A 15 -6.41 5.04 4.45
CA LEU A 15 -7.31 3.91 4.24
C LEU A 15 -7.11 2.83 5.31
N MET A 16 -5.85 2.49 5.61
CA MET A 16 -5.49 1.55 6.68
C MET A 16 -5.97 2.04 8.05
N ARG A 17 -5.79 3.33 8.35
CA ARG A 17 -6.23 3.93 9.62
C ARG A 17 -7.76 3.96 9.75
N LYS A 18 -8.48 4.34 8.70
CA LYS A 18 -9.96 4.42 8.72
C LYS A 18 -10.61 3.06 8.94
N ASN A 19 -10.04 2.00 8.37
CA ASN A 19 -10.57 0.65 8.54
C ASN A 19 -10.11 -0.02 9.84
N GLY A 20 -9.14 0.56 10.57
CA GLY A 20 -8.55 -0.07 11.76
C GLY A 20 -7.77 -1.36 11.45
N ASN A 21 -7.45 -1.60 10.17
CA ASN A 21 -6.89 -2.87 9.72
C ASN A 21 -5.38 -2.91 9.88
N GLU A 22 -4.87 -4.06 10.30
CA GLU A 22 -3.47 -4.42 10.25
C GLU A 22 -3.02 -4.80 8.83
N CYS A 23 -3.94 -5.38 8.04
CA CYS A 23 -3.74 -5.77 6.65
C CYS A 23 -4.97 -5.45 5.78
N ILE A 24 -4.75 -4.99 4.56
CA ILE A 24 -5.80 -4.87 3.53
C ILE A 24 -5.36 -5.55 2.25
N THR A 25 -6.35 -6.00 1.49
CA THR A 25 -6.17 -6.51 0.13
C THR A 25 -7.00 -5.66 -0.82
N LEU A 26 -6.39 -5.27 -1.94
CA LEU A 26 -7.01 -4.51 -3.02
C LEU A 26 -6.93 -5.32 -4.31
N LYS A 27 -8.01 -5.33 -5.08
CA LYS A 27 -7.94 -5.74 -6.48
C LYS A 27 -7.11 -4.73 -7.26
N TRP A 28 -6.48 -5.16 -8.35
CA TRP A 28 -5.68 -4.27 -9.21
C TRP A 28 -6.45 -3.02 -9.67
N GLY A 29 -7.72 -3.16 -10.07
CA GLY A 29 -8.57 -2.02 -10.43
C GLY A 29 -8.70 -0.98 -9.31
N GLN A 30 -8.91 -1.42 -8.07
CA GLN A 30 -9.00 -0.52 -6.91
C GLN A 30 -7.66 0.17 -6.63
N PHE A 31 -6.54 -0.54 -6.80
CA PHE A 31 -5.22 0.04 -6.63
C PHE A 31 -4.89 1.07 -7.72
N TYR A 32 -5.31 0.81 -8.96
CA TYR A 32 -5.20 1.73 -10.08
C TYR A 32 -6.03 3.00 -9.89
N GLU A 33 -7.24 2.87 -9.35
CA GLU A 33 -8.06 4.02 -8.94
C GLU A 33 -7.35 4.87 -7.88
N ILE A 34 -6.78 4.25 -6.84
CA ILE A 34 -5.99 4.97 -5.82
C ILE A 34 -4.82 5.71 -6.45
N CYS A 35 -4.14 5.09 -7.41
CA CYS A 35 -2.99 5.67 -8.10
C CYS A 35 -3.35 6.73 -9.16
N GLU A 36 -4.63 6.85 -9.52
CA GLU A 36 -5.12 7.59 -10.68
C GLU A 36 -4.36 7.23 -11.98
N ARG A 37 -4.19 5.92 -12.22
CA ARG A 37 -3.43 5.39 -13.37
C ARG A 37 -4.03 4.07 -13.85
N ASP A 38 -4.21 3.92 -15.16
CA ASP A 38 -4.68 2.66 -15.75
C ASP A 38 -3.65 1.53 -15.69
N ARG A 39 -2.36 1.89 -15.66
CA ARG A 39 -1.22 0.98 -15.51
C ARG A 39 -0.08 1.65 -14.76
N LEU A 40 0.74 0.83 -14.09
CA LEU A 40 1.93 1.26 -13.38
C LEU A 40 3.15 0.54 -13.97
N ALA A 41 4.19 1.31 -14.29
CA ALA A 41 5.50 0.74 -14.58
C ALA A 41 6.18 0.31 -13.27
N ASP A 42 7.06 -0.69 -13.34
CA ASP A 42 7.74 -1.26 -12.18
C ASP A 42 8.48 -0.20 -11.34
N VAL A 43 9.12 0.77 -12.00
CA VAL A 43 9.80 1.91 -11.35
C VAL A 43 8.86 2.73 -10.47
N VAL A 44 7.58 2.85 -10.86
CA VAL A 44 6.58 3.57 -10.05
C VAL A 44 6.14 2.72 -8.87
N MET A 45 5.96 1.41 -9.07
CA MET A 45 5.63 0.47 -8.00
C MET A 45 6.73 0.45 -6.92
N GLU A 46 8.00 0.42 -7.34
CA GLU A 46 9.14 0.49 -6.43
C GLU A 46 9.13 1.79 -5.60
N LYS A 47 8.92 2.95 -6.25
CA LYS A 47 8.80 4.24 -5.55
C LYS A 47 7.63 4.29 -4.56
N VAL A 48 6.51 3.64 -4.88
CA VAL A 48 5.35 3.52 -3.98
C VAL A 48 5.71 2.65 -2.78
N ALA A 49 6.34 1.50 -3.01
CA ALA A 49 6.80 0.61 -1.93
C ALA A 49 7.78 1.33 -0.99
N ASP A 50 8.75 2.06 -1.52
CA ASP A 50 9.70 2.85 -0.72
C ASP A 50 9.03 3.98 0.06
N SER A 51 7.98 4.59 -0.52
CA SER A 51 7.22 5.63 0.18
C SER A 51 6.33 5.04 1.29
N LEU A 52 5.81 3.82 1.11
CA LEU A 52 5.03 3.10 2.11
C LEU A 52 5.88 2.65 3.30
N LYS A 53 7.11 2.17 3.06
CA LYS A 53 8.05 1.77 4.13
C LYS A 53 8.32 2.89 5.13
N LYS A 54 8.34 4.15 4.68
CA LYS A 54 8.49 5.33 5.56
C LYS A 54 7.32 5.53 6.55
N ASN A 55 6.22 4.82 6.35
CA ASN A 55 5.03 4.83 7.19
C ASN A 55 4.80 3.48 7.90
N ASP A 56 5.83 2.64 8.01
CA ASP A 56 5.74 1.28 8.55
C ASP A 56 4.68 0.44 7.81
N LEU A 57 4.64 0.57 6.48
CA LEU A 57 3.75 -0.20 5.61
C LEU A 57 4.58 -0.96 4.58
N HIS A 58 4.23 -2.22 4.37
CA HIS A 58 4.77 -3.07 3.33
C HIS A 58 3.68 -3.37 2.29
N ILE A 59 4.08 -3.46 1.02
CA ILE A 59 3.18 -3.75 -0.10
C ILE A 59 3.70 -4.93 -0.91
N ILE A 60 2.79 -5.84 -1.27
CA ILE A 60 3.08 -7.04 -2.05
C ILE A 60 2.21 -7.01 -3.30
N TYR A 61 2.85 -7.09 -4.47
CA TYR A 61 2.19 -7.10 -5.76
C TYR A 61 2.09 -8.55 -6.26
N GLY A 62 0.91 -9.17 -6.12
CA GLY A 62 0.62 -10.51 -6.63
C GLY A 62 -0.64 -10.54 -7.48
N ASN A 63 -1.44 -11.61 -7.36
CA ASN A 63 -2.77 -11.66 -7.98
C ASN A 63 -3.68 -10.52 -7.48
N ASN A 64 -3.49 -10.11 -6.22
CA ASN A 64 -4.03 -8.90 -5.64
C ASN A 64 -2.89 -8.06 -5.06
N VAL A 65 -3.17 -6.81 -4.74
CA VAL A 65 -2.26 -5.92 -4.03
C VAL A 65 -2.54 -6.05 -2.55
N ILE A 66 -1.55 -6.52 -1.78
CA ILE A 66 -1.66 -6.69 -0.33
C ILE A 66 -0.85 -5.59 0.34
N ILE A 67 -1.45 -4.91 1.31
CA ILE A 67 -0.78 -3.88 2.11
C ILE A 67 -0.91 -4.27 3.58
N VAL A 68 0.22 -4.28 4.27
CA VAL A 68 0.35 -4.76 5.65
C VAL A 68 1.14 -3.73 6.44
N ARG A 69 0.77 -3.44 7.69
CA ARG A 69 1.65 -2.65 8.58
C ARG A 69 2.83 -3.53 9.04
N ASP A 70 4.01 -2.95 9.10
CA ASP A 70 5.24 -3.65 9.44
C ASP A 70 5.70 -3.25 10.85
N PHE A 71 4.83 -3.49 11.84
CA PHE A 71 5.18 -3.40 13.25
C PHE A 71 4.58 -4.58 14.00
N CYS A 72 5.15 -4.89 15.17
CA CYS A 72 4.73 -6.04 15.96
C CYS A 72 3.36 -5.78 16.60
N TRP A 73 2.28 -6.26 15.96
CA TRP A 73 0.92 -6.08 16.49
C TRP A 73 0.61 -7.06 17.61
N ASN A 74 0.87 -8.35 17.36
CA ASN A 74 0.56 -9.46 18.25
C ASN A 74 1.72 -10.47 18.16
N PRO A 75 2.78 -10.28 18.96
CA PRO A 75 3.87 -11.23 19.01
C PRO A 75 3.35 -12.60 19.44
N VAL A 76 3.72 -13.64 18.70
CA VAL A 76 3.44 -15.03 19.09
C VAL A 76 4.50 -15.48 20.09
N SER A 77 4.07 -16.15 21.16
CA SER A 77 4.96 -16.94 22.01
C SER A 77 5.25 -18.28 21.34
N LEU A 78 6.53 -18.67 21.29
CA LEU A 78 7.01 -19.93 20.73
C LEU A 78 7.01 -21.05 21.77
#